data_AF-A0A7W0NTB7-F1
#
_entry.id   AF-A0A7W0NTB7-F1
#
_cell.length_a   1.000
_cell.length_b   1.000
_cell.length_c   1.000
_cell.angle_alpha   90.00
_cell.angle_beta   90.00
_cell.angle_gamma   90.00
#
_symmetry.space_group_name_H-M   'P 1'
#
loop_
_entity.id
_entity.type
_entity.pdbx_description
1 polymer ?
#
loop_
_entity_poly.entity_id
_entity_poly.type
_entity_poly.pdbx_seq_one_letter_code
_entity_poly.pdbx_strand_id
1 'polypeptide(L)'
;MREIKFRLWHREQKMMWRHELLWGSPSQHGSGWLRCVPFNDSLKHSFLHDGNDEQVDPNECEIMQFVGLRDKSGVEIYEGDIGELNDMFTGAFKVEVVFDNGAFGVM
;
A
#
# COMPACT_ATOMS: atom_id res chain seq x y z
N MET A 1 9.99 1.14 17.73
CA MET A 1 10.17 1.09 16.27
C MET A 1 8.80 0.85 15.67
N ARG A 2 8.37 1.61 14.64
CA ARG A 2 7.04 1.44 14.02
C ARG A 2 7.06 0.29 13.02
N GLU A 3 5.92 -0.34 12.79
CA GLU A 3 5.74 -1.33 11.73
C GLU A 3 5.89 -0.65 10.36
N ILE A 4 6.61 -1.29 9.44
CA ILE A 4 6.83 -0.82 8.07
C ILE A 4 6.19 -1.83 7.12
N LYS A 5 5.10 -1.41 6.48
CA LYS A 5 4.38 -2.19 5.47
C LYS A 5 3.78 -1.28 4.41
N PHE A 6 3.45 -1.87 3.27
CA PHE A 6 2.96 -1.17 2.09
C PHE A 6 1.80 -1.94 1.45
N ARG A 7 0.89 -1.19 0.82
CA ARG A 7 -0.10 -1.71 -0.13
C ARG A 7 0.10 -1.01 -1.47
N LEU A 8 -0.45 -1.58 -2.53
CA LEU A 8 -0.30 -1.04 -3.87
C LEU A 8 -1.63 -0.98 -4.59
N TRP A 9 -1.86 0.10 -5.31
CA TRP A 9 -2.93 0.18 -6.29
C TRP A 9 -2.34 -0.06 -7.69
N HIS A 10 -2.72 -1.17 -8.34
CA HIS A 10 -2.29 -1.47 -9.70
C HIS A 10 -3.16 -0.67 -10.68
N ARG A 11 -2.56 0.27 -11.43
CA ARG A 11 -3.31 1.23 -12.25
C ARG A 11 -4.08 0.56 -13.39
N GLU A 12 -3.47 -0.39 -14.08
CA GLU A 12 -4.09 -1.08 -15.22
C GLU A 12 -5.20 -2.04 -14.79
N GLN A 13 -4.92 -2.89 -13.80
CA GLN A 13 -5.88 -3.87 -13.29
C GLN A 13 -6.96 -3.25 -12.39
N LYS A 14 -6.77 -2.00 -11.95
CA LYS A 14 -7.69 -1.24 -11.08
C LYS A 14 -8.07 -1.99 -9.81
N MET A 15 -7.08 -2.55 -9.14
CA MET A 15 -7.29 -3.30 -7.91
C MET A 15 -6.17 -3.10 -6.90
N MET A 16 -6.50 -3.34 -5.63
CA MET A 16 -5.55 -3.26 -4.52
C MET A 16 -4.77 -4.57 -4.39
N TRP A 17 -3.49 -4.45 -4.09
CA TRP A 17 -2.54 -5.52 -3.90
C TRP A 17 -1.83 -5.36 -2.55
N ARG A 18 -1.50 -6.49 -1.92
CA ARG A 18 -0.65 -6.51 -0.71
C ARG A 18 0.77 -6.88 -1.10
N HIS A 19 1.73 -6.22 -0.44
CA HIS A 19 3.14 -6.47 -0.64
C HIS A 19 3.69 -7.45 0.40
N GLU A 20 4.38 -8.50 -0.05
CA GLU A 20 5.32 -9.25 0.78
C GLU A 20 6.67 -9.33 0.04
N LEU A 21 7.52 -8.36 0.36
CA LEU A 21 8.94 -8.17 0.05
C LEU A 21 9.68 -9.29 -0.69
N LEU A 22 9.99 -9.06 -1.97
CA LEU A 22 11.28 -9.41 -2.59
C LEU A 22 11.67 -8.32 -3.61
N TRP A 23 12.87 -7.75 -3.46
CA TRP A 23 13.56 -6.96 -4.48
C TRP A 23 14.47 -7.90 -5.27
N GLY A 24 14.38 -7.91 -6.59
CA GLY A 24 15.34 -8.62 -7.42
C GLY A 24 15.26 -8.30 -8.90
N SER A 25 16.41 -7.98 -9.48
CA SER A 25 16.82 -8.58 -10.74
C SER A 25 18.29 -9.01 -10.65
N PRO A 26 18.63 -10.29 -10.93
CA PRO A 26 20.00 -10.73 -11.17
C PRO A 26 20.60 -10.15 -12.47
N SER A 27 19.75 -9.63 -13.38
CA SER A 27 20.18 -8.97 -14.62
C SER A 27 20.22 -7.45 -14.41
N GLN A 28 21.40 -6.90 -14.64
CA GLN A 28 21.90 -5.58 -14.23
C GLN A 28 21.24 -4.36 -14.92
N HIS A 29 19.90 -4.24 -14.90
CA HIS A 29 19.19 -3.13 -15.56
C HIS A 29 18.17 -2.39 -14.67
N GLY A 30 18.43 -2.28 -13.36
CA GLY A 30 17.99 -1.14 -12.54
C GLY A 30 16.48 -0.93 -12.26
N SER A 31 15.56 -1.71 -12.81
CA SER A 31 14.11 -1.51 -12.67
C SER A 31 13.42 -2.67 -11.93
N GLY A 32 13.91 -3.02 -10.73
CA GLY A 32 13.45 -4.21 -9.99
C GLY A 32 11.92 -4.35 -9.90
N TRP A 33 11.44 -5.59 -9.78
CA TRP A 33 10.01 -5.92 -9.75
C TRP A 33 9.46 -5.98 -8.33
N LEU A 34 8.16 -5.76 -8.17
CA LEU A 34 7.43 -6.00 -6.92
C LEU A 34 6.73 -7.36 -6.99
N ARG A 35 7.08 -8.24 -6.07
CA ARG A 35 6.30 -9.46 -5.81
C ARG A 35 5.07 -9.07 -4.98
N CYS A 36 3.88 -9.29 -5.53
CA CYS A 36 2.63 -8.87 -4.89
C CYS A 36 1.56 -9.96 -5.06
N VAL A 37 0.50 -9.89 -4.24
CA VAL A 37 -0.73 -10.68 -4.40
C VAL A 37 -1.97 -9.78 -4.33
N PRO A 38 -3.09 -10.15 -4.97
CA PRO A 38 -4.35 -9.44 -4.81
C PRO A 38 -4.75 -9.29 -3.34
N PHE A 39 -5.33 -8.15 -2.96
CA PHE A 39 -5.58 -7.81 -1.56
C PHE A 39 -6.40 -8.86 -0.79
N ASN A 40 -7.34 -9.52 -1.47
CA ASN A 40 -8.24 -10.52 -0.89
C ASN A 40 -7.68 -11.95 -0.94
N ASP A 41 -6.47 -12.16 -1.47
CA ASP A 41 -5.86 -13.48 -1.53
C ASP A 41 -4.80 -13.65 -0.44
N SER A 42 -4.50 -14.90 -0.09
CA SER A 42 -3.41 -15.26 0.82
C SER A 42 -2.22 -15.74 0.00
N LEU A 43 -1.00 -15.30 0.36
CA LEU A 43 0.19 -15.69 -0.37
C LEU A 43 0.44 -17.19 -0.26
N LYS A 44 0.53 -17.86 -1.40
CA LYS A 44 1.01 -19.24 -1.50
C LYS A 44 2.47 -19.18 -1.92
N HIS A 45 3.38 -19.16 -0.95
CA HIS A 45 4.80 -19.31 -1.24
C HIS A 45 5.08 -20.72 -1.77
N SER A 46 5.27 -20.84 -3.09
CA SER A 46 5.91 -22.00 -3.68
C SER A 46 7.25 -21.60 -4.29
N PHE A 47 8.28 -22.40 -4.07
CA PHE A 47 9.55 -22.30 -4.79
C PHE A 47 9.46 -22.91 -6.21
N LEU A 48 8.29 -23.45 -6.58
CA LEU A 48 8.04 -24.25 -7.77
C LEU A 48 6.98 -23.61 -8.67
N HIS A 49 7.07 -22.30 -8.95
CA HIS A 49 6.19 -21.57 -9.90
C HIS A 49 4.65 -21.74 -9.74
N ASP A 50 4.18 -22.40 -8.69
CA ASP A 50 2.78 -22.64 -8.32
C ASP A 50 2.32 -21.60 -7.27
N GLY A 51 3.04 -20.48 -7.21
CA GLY A 51 2.65 -19.33 -6.38
C GLY A 51 1.54 -18.53 -7.07
N ASN A 52 0.72 -17.83 -6.28
CA ASN A 52 -0.28 -16.89 -6.77
C ASN A 52 0.24 -15.43 -6.78
N ASP A 53 1.54 -15.25 -6.62
CA ASP A 53 2.18 -13.95 -6.70
C ASP A 53 2.46 -13.53 -8.15
N GLU A 54 2.30 -12.24 -8.41
CA GLU A 54 2.68 -11.65 -9.69
C GLU A 54 3.89 -10.72 -9.51
N GLN A 55 4.68 -10.62 -10.57
CA GLN A 55 5.73 -9.61 -10.70
C GLN A 55 5.11 -8.38 -11.36
N VAL A 56 5.07 -7.28 -10.63
CA VAL A 56 4.50 -6.02 -11.09
C VAL A 56 5.60 -4.98 -11.22
N ASP A 57 5.59 -4.20 -12.31
CA ASP A 57 6.47 -3.04 -12.43
C ASP A 57 6.06 -1.98 -11.40
N PRO A 58 6.96 -1.52 -10.51
CA PRO A 58 6.66 -0.43 -9.58
C PRO A 58 6.03 0.80 -10.23
N ASN A 59 6.39 1.11 -11.49
CA ASN A 59 5.87 2.27 -12.21
C ASN A 59 4.40 2.13 -12.62
N GLU A 60 3.87 0.90 -12.66
CA GLU A 60 2.45 0.61 -12.94
C GLU A 60 1.58 0.72 -11.68
N CYS A 61 2.20 0.99 -10.54
CA CYS A 61 1.56 1.00 -9.23
C CYS A 61 1.60 2.38 -8.55
N GLU A 62 0.61 2.63 -7.71
CA GLU A 62 0.70 3.62 -6.63
C GLU A 62 1.03 2.86 -5.35
N ILE A 63 2.20 3.14 -4.78
CA ILE A 63 2.65 2.54 -3.52
C ILE A 63 2.22 3.45 -2.38
N MET A 64 1.56 2.86 -1.37
CA MET A 64 1.05 3.59 -0.21
C MET A 64 1.60 2.99 1.08
N GLN A 65 2.19 3.81 1.95
CA GLN A 65 2.75 3.35 3.21
C GLN A 65 1.71 3.31 4.34
N PHE A 66 1.78 2.28 5.19
CA PHE A 66 1.05 2.27 6.46
C PHE A 66 1.59 3.35 7.41
N VAL A 67 0.68 4.14 7.98
CA VAL A 67 1.06 5.28 8.83
C VAL A 67 1.40 4.86 10.28
N GLY A 68 1.11 3.61 10.66
CA GLY A 68 1.30 3.13 12.03
C GLY A 68 0.04 3.22 12.91
N LEU A 69 -1.09 3.68 12.38
CA LEU A 69 -2.33 3.94 13.11
C LEU A 69 -3.52 3.16 12.55
N ARG A 70 -4.53 2.96 13.39
CA ARG A 70 -5.82 2.36 13.03
C ARG A 70 -6.93 3.37 13.27
N ASP A 71 -7.98 3.30 12.46
CA ASP A 71 -9.19 4.11 12.62
C ASP A 71 -10.04 3.63 13.83
N LYS A 72 -11.19 4.27 14.03
CA LYS A 72 -12.15 3.92 15.10
C LYS A 72 -12.69 2.49 15.02
N SER A 73 -12.60 1.85 13.86
CA SER A 73 -13.07 0.49 13.59
C SER A 73 -11.92 -0.53 13.65
N GLY A 74 -10.69 -0.10 13.94
CA GLY A 74 -9.50 -0.95 13.95
C GLY A 74 -8.88 -1.19 12.57
N VAL A 75 -9.37 -0.54 11.52
CA VAL A 75 -8.84 -0.63 10.16
C VAL A 75 -7.55 0.17 10.06
N GLU A 76 -6.54 -0.42 9.45
CA GLU A 76 -5.23 0.22 9.25
C GLU A 76 -5.33 1.39 8.28
N ILE A 77 -4.65 2.48 8.61
CA ILE A 77 -4.63 3.70 7.80
C ILE A 77 -3.34 3.75 6.98
N TYR A 78 -3.48 4.01 5.69
CA TYR A 78 -2.38 4.15 4.73
C TYR A 78 -2.43 5.53 4.07
N GLU A 79 -1.32 5.95 3.47
CA GLU A 79 -1.32 7.06 2.50
C GLU A 79 -2.43 6.87 1.44
N GLY A 80 -3.06 7.96 1.03
CA GLY A 80 -4.18 7.98 0.07
C GLY A 80 -5.53 7.52 0.64
N ASP A 81 -5.61 7.08 1.90
CA ASP A 81 -6.91 6.79 2.51
C ASP A 81 -7.73 8.07 2.70
N ILE A 82 -9.03 7.96 2.47
CA ILE A 82 -10.00 9.04 2.71
C ILE A 82 -10.68 8.82 4.06
N GLY A 83 -10.48 9.77 4.97
CA GLY A 83 -11.14 9.82 6.26
C GLY A 83 -12.28 10.82 6.30
N GLU A 84 -13.16 10.69 7.29
CA GLU A 84 -14.11 11.73 7.68
C GLU A 84 -13.74 12.21 9.09
N LEU A 85 -13.47 13.51 9.22
CA LEU A 85 -13.25 14.17 10.49
C LEU A 85 -14.49 14.98 10.84
N ASN A 86 -14.80 15.05 12.13
CA ASN A 86 -15.91 15.84 12.63
C ASN A 86 -15.36 16.86 13.64
N ASP A 87 -15.43 18.13 13.26
CA ASP A 87 -15.03 19.25 14.10
C ASP A 87 -16.28 20.01 14.56
N MET A 88 -16.26 20.53 15.79
CA MET A 88 -17.42 21.19 16.38
C MET A 88 -17.83 22.50 15.67
N PHE A 89 -16.92 23.11 14.90
CA PHE A 89 -17.12 24.36 14.20
C PHE A 89 -17.43 24.16 12.71
N THR A 90 -16.79 23.20 12.05
CA THR A 90 -16.99 22.96 10.60
C THR A 90 -17.93 21.81 10.26
N GLY A 91 -18.30 20.98 11.24
CA GLY A 91 -19.06 19.75 11.01
C GLY A 91 -18.20 18.65 10.39
N ALA A 92 -18.86 17.70 9.71
CA ALA A 92 -18.18 16.57 9.07
C ALA A 92 -17.58 16.97 7.71
N PHE A 93 -16.30 16.69 7.51
CA PHE A 93 -15.61 16.90 6.24
C PHE A 93 -14.65 15.74 5.94
N LYS A 94 -14.36 15.55 4.65
CA LYS A 94 -13.45 14.52 4.17
C LYS A 94 -12.02 15.04 4.10
N VAL A 95 -11.08 14.17 4.38
CA VAL A 95 -9.65 14.44 4.25
C VAL A 95 -8.92 13.28 3.61
N GLU A 96 -7.79 13.55 2.97
CA GLU A 96 -6.88 12.54 2.43
C GLU A 96 -5.64 12.40 3.33
N VAL A 97 -5.22 11.17 3.61
CA VAL A 97 -3.98 10.91 4.34
C VAL A 97 -2.78 11.08 3.42
N VAL A 98 -1.86 11.96 3.80
CA VAL A 98 -0.68 12.31 2.99
C VAL A 98 0.61 12.21 3.80
N PHE A 99 1.74 11.99 3.13
CA PHE A 99 3.07 12.19 3.71
C PHE A 99 3.67 13.47 3.14
N ASP A 100 3.88 14.46 4.01
CA ASP A 100 4.43 15.75 3.63
C ASP A 100 5.38 16.27 4.71
N ASN A 101 6.47 16.92 4.29
CA ASN A 101 7.47 17.51 5.18
C ASN A 101 7.98 16.58 6.30
N GLY A 102 8.11 15.27 6.00
CA GLY A 102 8.67 14.29 6.91
C GLY A 102 7.68 13.68 7.92
N ALA A 103 6.38 13.95 7.77
CA ALA A 103 5.34 13.43 8.65
C ALA A 103 4.09 12.99 7.87
N PHE A 104 3.34 12.05 8.46
CA PHE A 104 1.99 11.76 8.00
C PHE A 104 1.04 12.84 8.52
N GLY A 105 0.13 13.29 7.66
CA GLY A 105 -0.89 14.28 7.95
C GLY A 105 -2.16 14.02 7.16
N VAL A 106 -3.06 15.00 7.19
CA VAL A 106 -4.30 14.98 6.41
C VAL A 106 -4.44 16.30 5.65
N MET A 107 -4.95 16.24 4.42
CA MET A 107 -5.25 17.39 3.55
C MET A 107 -6.74 17.49 3.25
#